data_AF-A0A7W0P398-F1
#
_entry.id   AF-A0A7W0P398-F1
#
_cell.length_a   1.000
_cell.length_b   1.000
_cell.length_c   1.000
_cell.angle_alpha   90.00
_cell.angle_beta   90.00
_cell.angle_gamma   90.00
#
_symmetry.space_group_name_H-M   'P 1'
#
loop_
_entity.id
_entity.type
_entity.pdbx_description
1 polymer ?
#
loop_
_entity_poly.entity_id
_entity_poly.type
_entity_poly.pdbx_seq_one_letter_code
_entity_poly.pdbx_strand_id
1 'polypeptide(L)'
;MRDRAEMMGRTSGEVMLCACRPVEVTEHAVDQHPGKLAGNPEQLAVAMKEYERIGVDTLALQFMVPRYPERMRQIEVFATNVLPHLK
;
A
#
# COMPACT_ATOMS: atom_id res chain seq x y z
N MET A 1 18.39 -6.98 -0.38
CA MET A 1 18.69 -5.74 0.36
C MET A 1 19.19 -6.06 1.77
N ARG A 2 18.44 -6.85 2.55
CA ARG A 2 18.85 -7.32 3.88
C ARG A 2 20.16 -8.13 3.86
N ASP A 3 20.30 -9.11 2.97
CA ASP A 3 21.54 -9.89 2.82
C ASP A 3 22.76 -9.00 2.54
N ARG A 4 22.57 -7.96 1.72
CA ARG A 4 23.63 -6.99 1.42
C ARG A 4 23.97 -6.11 2.62
N ALA A 5 23.02 -5.84 3.51
CA ALA A 5 23.29 -5.16 4.77
C ALA A 5 24.12 -6.03 5.72
N GLU A 6 23.82 -7.34 5.81
CA GLU A 6 24.62 -8.29 6.60
C GLU A 6 26.05 -8.41 6.08
N MET A 7 26.22 -8.52 4.76
CA MET A 7 27.55 -8.53 4.14
C MET A 7 28.38 -7.28 4.47
N MET A 8 27.72 -6.17 4.78
CA MET A 8 28.35 -4.91 5.16
C MET A 8 28.49 -4.74 6.69
N GLY A 9 28.23 -5.80 7.47
CA GLY A 9 28.33 -5.79 8.93
C GLY A 9 27.19 -5.06 9.65
N ARG A 10 26.06 -4.80 8.96
CA ARG A 10 24.86 -4.22 9.58
C ARG A 10 23.90 -5.33 10.01
N THR A 11 23.12 -5.07 11.06
CA THR A 11 22.00 -5.94 11.44
C THR A 11 20.92 -5.87 10.37
N SER A 12 20.67 -6.97 9.64
CA SER A 12 19.61 -7.04 8.61
C SER A 12 18.22 -6.78 9.16
N GLY A 13 17.96 -7.19 10.41
CA GLY A 13 16.70 -6.96 11.12
C GLY A 13 16.39 -5.48 11.38
N GLU A 14 17.38 -4.59 11.30
CA GLU A 14 17.18 -3.14 11.42
C GLU A 14 16.81 -2.48 10.07
N VAL A 15 16.87 -3.23 8.97
CA VAL A 15 16.53 -2.71 7.64
C VAL A 15 15.03 -2.85 7.40
N MET A 16 14.33 -1.74 7.61
CA MET A 16 12.91 -1.57 7.30
C MET A 16 12.72 -1.32 5.80
N LEU A 17 11.95 -2.17 5.15
CA LEU A 17 11.58 -2.07 3.74
C LEU A 17 10.32 -1.21 3.60
N CYS A 18 10.40 -0.20 2.73
CA CYS A 18 9.28 0.65 2.40
C CYS A 18 8.97 0.55 0.91
N ALA A 19 7.69 0.53 0.56
CA ALA A 19 7.22 0.63 -0.81
C ALA A 19 6.28 1.83 -0.97
N CYS A 20 6.31 2.47 -2.13
CA CYS A 20 5.40 3.55 -2.49
C CYS A 20 4.51 3.09 -3.65
N ARG A 21 3.19 3.26 -3.53
CA ARG A 21 2.24 2.89 -4.60
C ARG A 21 1.15 3.93 -4.82
N PRO A 22 0.80 4.24 -6.08
CA PRO A 22 -0.46 4.89 -6.40
C PRO A 22 -1.62 4.07 -5.87
N VAL A 23 -2.60 4.73 -5.25
CA VAL A 23 -3.82 4.09 -4.74
C VAL A 23 -5.07 4.79 -5.28
N GLU A 24 -6.08 3.99 -5.56
CA GLU A 24 -7.40 4.44 -5.99
C GLU A 24 -8.47 3.54 -5.38
N VAL A 25 -9.33 4.10 -4.52
CA VAL A 25 -10.47 3.35 -3.98
C VAL A 25 -11.64 3.48 -4.94
N THR A 26 -12.20 2.34 -5.34
CA THR A 26 -13.35 2.24 -6.24
C THR A 26 -14.53 1.59 -5.52
N GLU A 27 -15.75 1.81 -6.01
CA GLU A 27 -16.96 1.19 -5.43
C GLU A 27 -17.05 -0.31 -5.75
N HIS A 28 -16.48 -0.71 -6.89
CA HIS A 28 -16.50 -2.09 -7.38
C HIS A 28 -15.09 -2.62 -7.58
N ALA A 29 -14.95 -3.95 -7.60
CA ALA A 29 -13.70 -4.59 -7.97
C ALA A 29 -13.31 -4.21 -9.41
N VAL A 30 -12.01 -4.11 -9.67
CA VAL A 30 -11.42 -3.76 -10.96
C VAL A 30 -10.29 -4.71 -11.33
N ASP A 31 -9.92 -4.73 -12.61
CA ASP A 31 -8.76 -5.49 -13.07
C ASP A 31 -7.47 -4.96 -12.43
N GLN A 32 -6.67 -5.89 -11.90
CA GLN A 32 -5.44 -5.54 -11.19
C GLN A 32 -4.31 -5.18 -12.15
N HIS A 33 -3.54 -4.15 -11.78
CA HIS A 33 -2.41 -3.66 -12.57
C HIS A 33 -1.15 -3.58 -11.69
N PRO A 34 0.01 -4.09 -12.12
CA PRO A 34 1.23 -4.15 -11.29
C PRO A 34 1.77 -2.78 -10.87
N GLY A 35 1.38 -1.71 -11.58
CA GLY A 35 1.81 -0.34 -11.31
C GLY A 35 0.96 0.45 -10.32
N LYS A 36 -0.23 -0.02 -9.93
CA LYS A 36 -1.13 0.72 -9.02
C LYS A 36 -1.99 -0.20 -8.16
N LEU A 37 -2.38 0.27 -6.99
CA LEU A 37 -3.40 -0.36 -6.15
C LEU A 37 -4.74 0.26 -6.50
N ALA A 38 -5.66 -0.51 -7.08
CA ALA A 38 -7.00 -0.04 -7.39
C ALA A 38 -8.03 -1.12 -7.10
N GLY A 39 -9.19 -0.75 -6.58
CA GLY A 39 -10.25 -1.71 -6.30
C GLY A 39 -11.16 -1.27 -5.17
N ASN A 40 -12.15 -2.14 -4.92
CA ASN A 40 -12.98 -2.04 -3.73
C ASN A 40 -12.16 -2.34 -2.47
N PRO A 41 -12.72 -2.07 -1.27
CA PRO A 41 -11.98 -2.25 -0.03
C PRO A 41 -11.38 -3.63 0.18
N GLU A 42 -12.11 -4.69 -0.18
CA GLU A 42 -11.65 -6.08 -0.04
C GLU A 42 -10.46 -6.37 -0.95
N GLN A 43 -10.54 -5.93 -2.21
CA GLN A 43 -9.48 -6.13 -3.19
C GLN A 43 -8.22 -5.35 -2.80
N LEU A 44 -8.37 -4.12 -2.31
CA LEU A 44 -7.25 -3.34 -1.80
C LEU A 44 -6.62 -3.99 -0.57
N ALA A 45 -7.43 -4.50 0.36
CA ALA A 45 -6.93 -5.19 1.55
C ALA A 45 -6.11 -6.43 1.19
N VAL A 46 -6.59 -7.25 0.25
CA VAL A 46 -5.85 -8.41 -0.26
C VAL A 46 -4.53 -7.96 -0.89
N ALA A 47 -4.57 -6.99 -1.80
CA ALA A 47 -3.37 -6.50 -2.47
C ALA A 47 -2.35 -5.90 -1.50
N MET A 48 -2.78 -5.24 -0.43
CA MET A 48 -1.91 -4.67 0.61
C MET A 48 -1.30 -5.73 1.51
N LYS A 49 -2.05 -6.77 1.90
CA LYS A 49 -1.51 -7.90 2.68
C LYS A 49 -0.42 -8.67 1.92
N GLU A 50 -0.45 -8.66 0.60
CA GLU A 50 0.64 -9.23 -0.21
C GLU A 50 1.96 -8.46 -0.03
N TYR A 51 1.94 -7.15 0.22
CA TYR A 51 3.16 -6.38 0.53
C TYR A 51 3.77 -6.79 1.87
N GLU A 52 2.93 -6.94 2.89
CA GLU A 52 3.34 -7.46 4.20
C GLU A 52 3.93 -8.87 4.06
N ARG A 53 3.28 -9.74 3.28
CA ARG A 53 3.72 -11.13 3.03
C ARG A 53 5.11 -11.20 2.38
N ILE A 54 5.48 -10.24 1.54
CA ILE A 54 6.81 -10.16 0.92
C ILE A 54 7.83 -9.37 1.77
N GLY A 55 7.45 -8.98 3.00
CA GLY A 55 8.34 -8.36 3.98
C GLY A 55 8.47 -6.85 3.87
N VAL A 56 7.51 -6.16 3.23
CA VAL A 56 7.44 -4.69 3.26
C VAL A 56 6.84 -4.26 4.59
N ASP A 57 7.59 -3.46 5.34
CA ASP A 57 7.22 -3.00 6.66
C ASP A 57 6.34 -1.74 6.62
N THR A 58 6.55 -0.87 5.62
CA THR A 58 5.77 0.36 5.44
C THR A 58 5.30 0.50 3.99
N LEU A 59 4.01 0.73 3.79
CA LEU A 59 3.44 1.03 2.49
C LEU A 59 2.96 2.49 2.44
N ALA A 60 3.66 3.32 1.69
CA ALA A 60 3.27 4.71 1.44
C ALA A 60 2.31 4.78 0.24
N LEU A 61 1.17 5.44 0.44
CA LEU A 61 0.10 5.51 -0.54
C LEU A 61 0.02 6.88 -1.20
N GLN A 62 0.00 6.88 -2.52
CA GLN A 62 -0.12 8.09 -3.32
C GLN A 62 -1.53 8.19 -3.92
N PHE A 63 -2.34 9.07 -3.35
CA PHE A 63 -3.69 9.36 -3.85
C PHE A 63 -3.59 10.29 -5.07
N MET A 64 -3.75 9.73 -6.27
CA MET A 64 -3.45 10.40 -7.55
C MET A 64 -4.60 11.28 -8.08
N VAL A 65 -5.68 11.45 -7.31
CA VAL A 65 -6.81 12.29 -7.71
C VAL A 65 -6.35 13.76 -7.80
N PRO A 66 -6.53 14.43 -8.96
CA PRO A 66 -5.89 15.72 -9.23
C PRO A 66 -6.49 16.87 -8.42
N ARG A 67 -7.80 16.82 -8.14
CA ARG A 67 -8.51 17.89 -7.43
C ARG A 67 -8.55 17.62 -5.93
N TYR A 68 -8.29 18.66 -5.13
CA TYR A 68 -8.11 18.53 -3.68
C TYR A 68 -9.34 18.00 -2.92
N PRO A 69 -10.58 18.50 -3.14
CA PRO A 69 -11.75 17.97 -2.44
C PRO A 69 -11.99 16.49 -2.74
N GLU A 70 -11.81 16.07 -3.98
CA GLU A 70 -11.96 14.68 -4.42
C GLU A 70 -10.87 13.79 -3.80
N ARG A 71 -9.64 14.29 -3.70
CA ARG A 71 -8.54 13.58 -3.03
C ARG A 71 -8.81 13.38 -1.55
N MET A 72 -9.30 14.40 -0.85
CA MET A 72 -9.67 14.28 0.57
C MET A 72 -10.76 13.24 0.77
N ARG A 73 -11.81 13.26 -0.05
CA ARG A 73 -12.85 12.22 -0.03
C ARG A 73 -12.27 10.82 -0.25
N GLN A 74 -11.31 10.66 -1.17
CA GLN A 74 -10.68 9.36 -1.40
C GLN A 74 -9.89 8.88 -0.18
N ILE A 75 -9.19 9.78 0.53
CA ILE A 75 -8.49 9.47 1.78
C ILE A 75 -9.47 9.07 2.89
N GLU A 76 -10.59 9.79 3.03
CA GLU A 76 -11.62 9.49 4.01
C GLU A 76 -12.29 8.12 3.74
N VAL A 77 -12.64 7.84 2.49
CA VAL A 77 -13.18 6.54 2.06
C VAL A 77 -12.17 5.44 2.32
N PHE A 78 -10.89 5.66 2.02
CA PHE A 78 -9.84 4.70 2.33
C PHE A 78 -9.74 4.43 3.85
N ALA A 79 -9.69 5.48 4.65
CA ALA A 79 -9.56 5.37 6.10
C ALA A 79 -10.77 4.67 6.75
N THR A 80 -11.98 4.93 6.23
CA THR A 80 -13.22 4.39 6.78
C THR A 80 -13.46 2.96 6.32
N ASN A 81 -13.18 2.65 5.06
CA ASN A 81 -13.60 1.39 4.46
C ASN A 81 -12.46 0.40 4.24
N VAL A 82 -11.21 0.85 4.07
CA VAL A 82 -10.08 -0.06 3.74
C VAL A 82 -9.23 -0.36 4.97
N LEU A 83 -8.83 0.66 5.74
CA LEU A 83 -8.00 0.48 6.94
C LEU A 83 -8.55 -0.56 7.95
N PRO A 84 -9.87 -0.68 8.19
CA PRO A 84 -10.39 -1.70 9.10
C PRO A 84 -10.08 -3.14 8.69
N HIS A 85 -9.87 -3.42 7.39
CA HIS A 85 -9.53 -4.76 6.90
C HIS A 85 -8.03 -5.10 7.01
N LEU A 86 -7.19 -4.10 7.33
CA LEU A 86 -5.74 -4.23 7.49
C LEU A 86 -5.31 -4.44 8.95
N LYS A 87 -6.26 -4.44 9.90
CA LYS A 87 -6.01 -4.80 11.30
C LYS A 87 -5.98 -6.31 11.49
#